data_AF-A0A0G0MSH0-F1
#
_entry.id   AF-A0A0G0MSH0-F1
#
_cell.length_a   1.000
_cell.length_b   1.000
_cell.length_c   1.000
_cell.angle_alpha   90.00
_cell.angle_beta   90.00
_cell.angle_gamma   90.00
#
_symmetry.space_group_name_H-M   'P 1'
#
loop_
_entity.id
_entity.type
_entity.pdbx_description
1 polymer ?
#
loop_
_entity_poly.entity_id
_entity_poly.type
_entity_poly.pdbx_seq_one_letter_code
_entity_poly.pdbx_strand_id
1 'polypeptide(L)'
;MISAGIYTIGSPVYATTCSQTNSSGTFSQTTACSFATSLPGVDYGTGSTNTAVLSVSNSTLTVATGTTIATGTISIGASGIVSIVGTVKLNTPLYWTDTDGDTYAADPASTPVSFTGGTGKVRMSQLASTTNYDCNDASASTYANLTCYQDADGDTYYSTSSHSVCGGATCAAAGESATVGTDCCDTDNRAKPGQTTYYTTARTTCGGYDFNCNSSEEQQETGNVILGTCTSNGSACVFGGGGNGGWTGSVPGCGNSAEYQDGGCCPYSAGDCPSAGQYPNCSVGGQYTSNPTQACR
;
A
#
# COMPACT_ATOMS: atom_id res chain seq x y z
N MET A 1 11.32 1.99 3.56
CA MET A 1 11.42 2.72 4.85
C MET A 1 10.18 3.58 4.97
N ILE A 2 9.48 3.51 6.11
CA ILE A 2 8.14 4.06 6.27
C ILE A 2 8.21 5.59 6.40
N SER A 3 7.44 6.30 5.57
CA SER A 3 7.35 7.76 5.61
C SER A 3 6.34 8.18 6.69
N ALA A 4 6.79 8.24 7.94
CA ALA A 4 6.05 8.90 9.01
C ALA A 4 6.08 10.43 8.81
N GLY A 5 5.18 10.93 7.96
CA GLY A 5 5.00 12.36 7.68
C GLY A 5 4.39 13.09 8.86
N ILE A 6 5.18 13.40 9.89
CA ILE A 6 4.74 14.26 10.99
C ILE A 6 4.57 15.69 10.44
N TYR A 7 3.30 16.01 10.21
CA TYR A 7 2.67 17.30 9.97
C TYR A 7 3.53 18.52 10.35
N THR A 8 3.87 19.34 9.35
CA THR A 8 4.49 20.67 9.56
C THR A 8 3.64 21.75 8.88
N ILE A 9 2.95 22.53 9.72
CA ILE A 9 2.31 23.85 9.51
C ILE A 9 2.16 24.27 8.03
N GLY A 10 0.97 24.06 7.44
CA GLY A 10 0.70 24.51 6.07
C GLY A 10 -0.55 23.91 5.40
N SER A 11 -1.72 24.00 6.04
CA SER A 11 -3.01 23.44 5.56
C SER A 11 -4.04 24.56 5.29
N PRO A 12 -5.03 24.38 4.39
CA PRO A 12 -4.96 25.05 3.08
C PRO A 12 -6.09 26.07 2.80
N VAL A 13 -6.03 26.68 1.61
CA VAL A 13 -7.01 27.65 1.12
C VAL A 13 -8.06 26.99 0.22
N TYR A 14 -9.35 27.25 0.47
CA TYR A 14 -10.45 26.63 -0.26
C TYR A 14 -11.29 27.62 -1.11
N ALA A 15 -10.99 27.65 -2.40
CA ALA A 15 -11.90 28.13 -3.43
C ALA A 15 -11.86 27.10 -4.57
N THR A 16 -12.92 26.30 -4.75
CA THR A 16 -12.91 25.18 -5.73
C THR A 16 -12.78 25.64 -7.18
N THR A 17 -13.03 26.92 -7.47
CA THR A 17 -12.74 27.59 -8.75
C THR A 17 -11.37 28.29 -8.79
N CYS A 18 -10.76 28.59 -7.64
CA CYS A 18 -9.41 29.16 -7.54
C CYS A 18 -8.46 28.14 -6.87
N SER A 19 -8.12 27.05 -7.57
CA SER A 19 -7.26 25.99 -7.04
C SER A 19 -5.80 26.46 -6.87
N GLN A 20 -5.39 26.80 -5.64
CA GLN A 20 -3.99 26.74 -5.17
C GLN A 20 -3.91 26.52 -3.66
N THR A 21 -3.34 25.38 -3.26
CA THR A 21 -2.92 25.08 -1.88
C THR A 21 -1.55 25.69 -1.60
N ASN A 22 -1.48 26.77 -0.81
CA ASN A 22 -0.22 27.35 -0.36
C ASN A 22 -0.05 27.17 1.16
N SER A 23 1.05 26.54 1.57
CA SER A 23 1.45 26.36 2.97
C SER A 23 1.85 27.67 3.69
N SER A 24 1.91 28.79 2.97
CA SER A 24 2.37 30.09 3.46
C SER A 24 1.26 31.04 3.93
N GLY A 25 0.00 30.60 3.95
CA GLY A 25 -1.15 31.45 4.30
C GLY A 25 -1.48 32.54 3.26
N THR A 26 -0.76 32.60 2.14
CA THR A 26 -1.02 33.54 1.04
C THR A 26 -1.66 32.81 -0.12
N PHE A 27 -2.91 33.15 -0.45
CA PHE A 27 -3.56 32.72 -1.65
C PHE A 27 -3.21 33.64 -2.83
N SER A 28 -2.75 33.08 -3.94
CA SER A 28 -2.37 33.85 -5.14
C SER A 28 -3.31 33.54 -6.30
N GLN A 29 -4.20 34.48 -6.61
CA GLN A 29 -5.07 34.42 -7.78
C GLN A 29 -4.34 34.99 -9.01
N THR A 30 -3.95 34.10 -9.92
CA THR A 30 -3.31 34.41 -11.22
C THR A 30 -4.21 34.16 -12.43
N THR A 31 -5.44 33.68 -12.20
CA THR A 31 -6.46 33.40 -13.22
C THR A 31 -7.81 33.91 -12.70
N ALA A 32 -8.63 34.47 -13.59
CA ALA A 32 -9.94 35.03 -13.25
C ALA A 32 -10.82 34.01 -12.51
N CYS A 33 -11.36 34.42 -11.34
CA CYS A 33 -12.09 33.53 -10.46
C CYS A 33 -13.12 34.27 -9.60
N SER A 34 -14.28 33.64 -9.39
CA SER A 34 -15.36 34.13 -8.54
C SER A 34 -15.60 33.20 -7.36
N PHE A 35 -15.92 33.80 -6.19
CA PHE A 35 -16.45 33.07 -5.05
C PHE A 35 -17.97 32.87 -5.24
N ALA A 36 -18.40 31.61 -5.33
CA ALA A 36 -19.80 31.22 -5.41
C ALA A 36 -20.43 31.03 -4.02
N THR A 37 -21.74 30.78 -3.98
CA THR A 37 -22.58 30.80 -2.78
C THR A 37 -22.24 29.78 -1.68
N SER A 38 -21.35 28.82 -1.93
CA SER A 38 -20.97 27.76 -0.98
C SER A 38 -19.62 27.95 -0.27
N LEU A 39 -18.76 28.90 -0.70
CA LEU A 39 -17.38 29.00 -0.19
C LEU A 39 -17.03 30.42 0.29
N PRO A 40 -16.86 30.64 1.60
CA PRO A 40 -16.76 31.98 2.18
C PRO A 40 -15.32 32.52 2.31
N GLY A 41 -14.39 32.20 1.40
CA GLY A 41 -13.08 32.86 1.33
C GLY A 41 -11.88 32.03 1.82
N VAL A 42 -10.93 32.69 2.47
CA VAL A 42 -9.59 32.13 2.78
C VAL A 42 -9.25 32.36 4.25
N ASP A 43 -8.62 31.39 4.91
CA ASP A 43 -8.26 31.48 6.34
C ASP A 43 -6.85 30.98 6.64
N TYR A 44 -6.15 31.69 7.54
CA TYR A 44 -4.83 31.33 8.05
C TYR A 44 -4.57 32.08 9.37
N GLY A 45 -3.73 31.53 10.24
CA GLY A 45 -3.33 32.14 11.51
C GLY A 45 -3.79 31.36 12.74
N THR A 46 -3.76 32.03 13.89
CA THR A 46 -4.04 31.44 15.21
C THR A 46 -5.05 32.30 15.99
N GLY A 47 -5.67 31.72 17.02
CA GLY A 47 -6.67 32.42 17.84
C GLY A 47 -7.85 32.96 17.03
N SER A 48 -8.26 34.19 17.32
CA SER A 48 -9.41 34.88 16.71
C SER A 48 -9.06 35.74 15.49
N THR A 49 -7.80 35.76 15.01
CA THR A 49 -7.38 36.56 13.87
C THR A 49 -7.14 35.70 12.63
N ASN A 50 -7.77 36.08 11.53
CA ASN A 50 -7.40 35.62 10.19
C ASN A 50 -6.30 36.53 9.63
N THR A 51 -5.17 35.95 9.23
CA THR A 51 -4.03 36.65 8.63
C THR A 51 -3.81 36.23 7.17
N ALA A 52 -4.71 35.43 6.59
CA ALA A 52 -4.58 35.00 5.21
C ALA A 52 -4.57 36.19 4.24
N VAL A 53 -3.73 36.11 3.22
CA VAL A 53 -3.61 37.13 2.18
C VAL A 53 -4.31 36.63 0.93
N LEU A 54 -5.39 37.29 0.52
CA LEU A 54 -6.03 37.09 -0.78
C LEU A 54 -5.36 38.00 -1.82
N SER A 55 -4.33 37.49 -2.50
CA SER A 55 -3.58 38.21 -3.52
C SER A 55 -4.21 38.08 -4.90
N VAL A 56 -4.38 39.18 -5.62
CA VAL A 56 -4.98 39.26 -6.96
C VAL A 56 -4.01 39.96 -7.90
N SER A 57 -3.56 39.27 -8.96
CA SER A 57 -2.63 39.81 -9.95
C SER A 57 -2.97 39.30 -11.35
N ASN A 58 -2.89 40.18 -12.37
CA ASN A 58 -3.24 39.88 -13.76
C ASN A 58 -4.62 39.21 -13.93
N SER A 59 -5.55 39.52 -13.02
CA SER A 59 -6.80 38.79 -12.81
C SER A 59 -7.87 39.71 -12.24
N THR A 60 -9.13 39.30 -12.36
CA THR A 60 -10.27 39.92 -11.66
C THR A 60 -10.81 38.97 -10.61
N LEU A 61 -10.82 39.44 -9.36
CA LEU A 61 -11.59 38.87 -8.26
C LEU A 61 -12.97 39.54 -8.21
N THR A 62 -14.03 38.74 -8.29
CA THR A 62 -15.40 39.21 -8.11
C THR A 62 -16.05 38.58 -6.88
N VAL A 63 -16.49 39.42 -5.94
CA VAL A 63 -17.36 39.02 -4.81
C VAL A 63 -18.78 39.44 -5.19
N ALA A 64 -19.59 38.48 -5.63
CA ALA A 64 -20.94 38.72 -6.14
C ALA A 64 -21.93 39.17 -5.04
N THR A 65 -23.00 39.84 -5.44
CA THR A 65 -24.11 40.25 -4.55
C THR A 65 -24.65 39.04 -3.77
N GLY A 66 -24.89 39.21 -2.47
CA GLY A 66 -25.35 38.13 -1.58
C GLY A 66 -24.25 37.16 -1.11
N THR A 67 -23.08 37.14 -1.76
CA THR A 67 -21.91 36.39 -1.27
C THR A 67 -21.23 37.16 -0.13
N THR A 68 -20.82 36.44 0.91
CA THR A 68 -19.89 36.96 1.93
C THR A 68 -18.63 36.12 1.92
N ILE A 69 -17.46 36.76 1.81
CA ILE A 69 -16.17 36.11 2.03
C ILE A 69 -15.46 36.66 3.27
N ALA A 70 -14.53 35.90 3.83
CA ALA A 70 -13.57 36.34 4.82
C ALA A 70 -12.13 36.13 4.32
N THR A 71 -11.23 36.96 4.84
CA THR A 71 -9.78 36.91 4.60
C THR A 71 -9.10 37.74 5.69
N GLY A 72 -7.79 37.62 5.88
CA GLY A 72 -7.04 38.59 6.68
C GLY A 72 -6.90 39.91 5.93
N THR A 73 -6.33 39.86 4.74
CA THR A 73 -6.07 41.01 3.87
C THR A 73 -6.34 40.70 2.40
N ILE A 74 -6.59 41.73 1.59
CA ILE A 74 -6.57 41.63 0.13
C ILE A 74 -5.34 42.37 -0.37
N SER A 75 -4.51 41.71 -1.18
CA SER A 75 -3.36 42.30 -1.85
C SER A 75 -3.64 42.42 -3.35
N ILE A 76 -3.33 43.57 -3.95
CA ILE A 76 -3.56 43.81 -5.37
C ILE A 76 -2.20 44.07 -6.03
N GLY A 77 -1.78 43.15 -6.89
CA GLY A 77 -0.55 43.26 -7.67
C GLY A 77 -0.80 43.84 -9.06
N ALA A 78 0.18 43.67 -9.95
CA ALA A 78 0.13 44.20 -11.32
C ALA A 78 -1.16 43.75 -12.03
N SER A 79 -1.89 44.71 -12.61
CA SER A 79 -3.16 44.47 -13.34
C SER A 79 -4.22 43.66 -12.59
N GLY A 80 -4.16 43.62 -11.25
CA GLY A 80 -5.19 43.01 -10.42
C GLY A 80 -6.41 43.93 -10.30
N ILE A 81 -7.61 43.35 -10.43
CA ILE A 81 -8.89 44.05 -10.29
C ILE A 81 -9.69 43.35 -9.18
N VAL A 82 -10.26 44.14 -8.25
CA VAL A 82 -11.12 43.63 -7.18
C VAL A 82 -12.48 44.30 -7.29
N SER A 83 -13.50 43.52 -7.63
CA SER A 83 -14.88 43.96 -7.79
C SER A 83 -15.73 43.37 -6.66
N ILE A 84 -16.11 44.21 -5.69
CA ILE A 84 -16.89 43.79 -4.51
C ILE A 84 -18.30 44.37 -4.63
N VAL A 85 -19.27 43.48 -4.82
CA VAL A 85 -20.72 43.77 -4.83
C VAL A 85 -21.43 43.02 -3.69
N GLY A 86 -20.83 41.96 -3.17
CA GLY A 86 -21.17 41.32 -1.90
C GLY A 86 -20.40 41.90 -0.71
N THR A 87 -20.11 41.06 0.29
CA THR A 87 -19.46 41.45 1.55
C THR A 87 -18.08 40.82 1.70
N VAL A 88 -17.12 41.58 2.23
CA VAL A 88 -15.80 41.07 2.65
C VAL A 88 -15.62 41.32 4.15
N LYS A 89 -15.32 40.27 4.91
CA LYS A 89 -15.00 40.31 6.33
C LYS A 89 -13.48 40.16 6.54
N LEU A 90 -12.80 41.28 6.77
CA LEU A 90 -11.37 41.28 7.08
C LEU A 90 -11.09 40.73 8.49
N ASN A 91 -9.91 40.15 8.68
CA ASN A 91 -9.41 39.54 9.92
C ASN A 91 -10.34 38.49 10.57
N THR A 92 -11.37 38.01 9.88
CA THR A 92 -12.40 37.11 10.41
C THR A 92 -12.05 35.66 10.09
N PRO A 93 -11.90 34.76 11.08
CA PRO A 93 -11.62 33.34 10.82
C PRO A 93 -12.82 32.61 10.19
N LEU A 94 -12.53 31.48 9.55
CA LEU A 94 -13.52 30.56 9.00
C LEU A 94 -13.53 29.27 9.83
N TYR A 95 -14.72 28.73 10.07
CA TYR A 95 -14.94 27.54 10.89
C TYR A 95 -15.85 26.54 10.18
N TRP A 96 -15.51 25.26 10.25
CA TRP A 96 -16.32 24.16 9.75
C TRP A 96 -16.98 23.45 10.93
N THR A 97 -17.99 22.62 10.65
CA THR A 97 -18.57 21.71 11.66
C THR A 97 -17.58 20.58 11.90
N ASP A 98 -17.27 20.35 13.17
CA ASP A 98 -16.43 19.26 13.68
C ASP A 98 -17.01 18.97 15.06
N THR A 99 -18.02 18.08 15.11
CA THR A 99 -18.87 17.93 16.31
C THR A 99 -18.17 17.14 17.42
N ASP A 100 -17.25 16.23 17.08
CA ASP A 100 -16.51 15.40 18.03
C ASP A 100 -15.11 15.93 18.41
N GLY A 101 -14.54 16.83 17.61
CA GLY A 101 -13.32 17.59 17.89
C GLY A 101 -12.01 16.97 17.40
N ASP A 102 -12.04 16.07 16.41
CA ASP A 102 -10.86 15.36 15.92
C ASP A 102 -10.08 16.08 14.81
N THR A 103 -10.58 17.24 14.36
CA THR A 103 -10.03 18.12 13.29
C THR A 103 -10.20 17.63 11.85
N TYR A 104 -10.84 16.48 11.62
CA TYR A 104 -11.63 16.29 10.41
C TYR A 104 -12.97 17.01 10.59
N ALA A 105 -13.64 17.29 9.48
CA ALA A 105 -14.85 18.12 9.51
C ALA A 105 -15.86 17.64 8.48
N ALA A 106 -17.14 17.73 8.85
CA ALA A 106 -18.24 17.41 7.95
C ALA A 106 -18.17 18.21 6.64
N ASP A 107 -18.68 17.61 5.56
CA ASP A 107 -18.68 18.20 4.22
C ASP A 107 -19.32 19.61 4.23
N PRO A 108 -18.60 20.66 3.78
CA PRO A 108 -19.11 22.04 3.75
C PRO A 108 -20.29 22.23 2.79
N ALA A 109 -20.54 21.31 1.86
CA ALA A 109 -21.76 21.29 1.05
C ALA A 109 -22.99 20.83 1.85
N SER A 110 -22.79 20.03 2.90
CA SER A 110 -23.84 19.54 3.80
C SER A 110 -24.02 20.44 5.02
N THR A 111 -22.92 20.94 5.61
CA THR A 111 -22.95 21.90 6.73
C THR A 111 -22.21 23.20 6.37
N PRO A 112 -22.91 24.32 6.11
CA PRO A 112 -22.28 25.55 5.63
C PRO A 112 -21.23 26.13 6.60
N VAL A 113 -20.08 26.51 6.03
CA VAL A 113 -18.95 27.15 6.71
C VAL A 113 -19.38 28.44 7.44
N SER A 114 -18.85 28.63 8.65
CA SER A 114 -19.25 29.68 9.59
C SER A 114 -18.16 30.74 9.80
N PHE A 115 -18.57 31.99 10.06
CA PHE A 115 -17.67 33.09 10.45
C PHE A 115 -17.46 33.21 11.97
N THR A 116 -17.99 32.27 12.73
CA THR A 116 -17.98 32.28 14.20
C THR A 116 -17.73 30.87 14.72
N GLY A 117 -16.70 30.72 15.55
CA GLY A 117 -16.38 29.45 16.20
C GLY A 117 -17.36 29.10 17.33
N GLY A 118 -17.01 28.09 18.12
CA GLY A 118 -17.81 27.58 19.23
C GLY A 118 -17.54 26.09 19.44
N THR A 119 -18.27 25.47 20.35
CA THR A 119 -18.32 24.00 20.48
C THR A 119 -18.86 23.38 19.19
N GLY A 120 -18.33 22.22 18.80
CA GLY A 120 -18.72 21.53 17.57
C GLY A 120 -18.20 22.18 16.28
N LYS A 121 -17.08 22.92 16.38
CA LYS A 121 -16.46 23.60 15.23
C LYS A 121 -14.95 23.66 15.34
N VAL A 122 -14.30 23.39 14.21
CA VAL A 122 -12.87 23.58 14.00
C VAL A 122 -12.61 24.75 13.07
N ARG A 123 -11.50 25.47 13.29
CA ARG A 123 -11.06 26.54 12.40
C ARG A 123 -10.46 25.94 11.13
N MET A 124 -10.75 26.52 9.95
CA MET A 124 -10.25 26.03 8.67
C MET A 124 -8.71 25.89 8.64
N SER A 125 -7.97 26.83 9.25
CA SER A 125 -6.51 26.76 9.37
C SER A 125 -5.98 25.69 10.34
N GLN A 126 -6.85 24.92 10.99
CA GLN A 126 -6.54 23.84 11.94
C GLN A 126 -7.02 22.45 11.46
N LEU A 127 -7.66 22.37 10.29
CA LEU A 127 -8.16 21.11 9.73
C LEU A 127 -7.02 20.12 9.40
N ALA A 128 -7.26 18.84 9.70
CA ALA A 128 -6.44 17.72 9.24
C ALA A 128 -6.55 17.50 7.72
N SER A 129 -7.69 17.83 7.13
CA SER A 129 -7.89 17.86 5.68
C SER A 129 -9.04 18.79 5.28
N THR A 130 -8.97 19.37 4.08
CA THR A 130 -10.09 20.08 3.45
C THR A 130 -10.69 19.32 2.26
N THR A 131 -10.18 18.13 1.95
CA THR A 131 -10.68 17.28 0.84
C THR A 131 -11.19 15.94 1.32
N ASN A 132 -10.73 15.49 2.49
CA ASN A 132 -11.18 14.28 3.14
C ASN A 132 -12.11 14.73 4.26
N TYR A 133 -13.39 14.83 3.94
CA TYR A 133 -14.43 15.20 4.89
C TYR A 133 -14.70 14.04 5.84
N ASP A 134 -15.09 14.40 7.05
CA ASP A 134 -15.49 13.43 8.07
C ASP A 134 -16.70 12.63 7.59
N CYS A 135 -16.60 11.31 7.71
CA CYS A 135 -17.65 10.37 7.39
C CYS A 135 -18.61 10.07 8.56
N ASN A 136 -18.22 10.42 9.80
CA ASN A 136 -18.99 10.26 11.02
C ASN A 136 -18.56 11.29 12.10
N ASP A 137 -18.95 12.55 11.88
CA ASP A 137 -18.79 13.77 12.73
C ASP A 137 -19.24 13.63 14.21
N ALA A 138 -19.70 12.45 14.63
CA ALA A 138 -20.08 12.13 16.01
C ALA A 138 -19.10 11.15 16.71
N SER A 139 -17.95 10.85 16.12
CA SER A 139 -17.01 9.81 16.56
C SER A 139 -15.56 10.07 16.11
N ALA A 140 -14.79 10.77 16.94
CA ALA A 140 -13.37 11.15 16.81
C ALA A 140 -12.33 10.03 16.53
N SER A 141 -12.77 8.80 16.33
CA SER A 141 -11.97 7.64 15.91
C SER A 141 -12.29 7.18 14.48
N THR A 142 -13.22 7.84 13.78
CA THR A 142 -13.95 7.29 12.63
C THR A 142 -14.22 8.37 11.58
N TYR A 143 -13.14 8.96 11.06
CA TYR A 143 -13.15 10.20 10.28
C TYR A 143 -12.89 10.03 8.76
N ALA A 144 -12.50 8.84 8.30
CA ALA A 144 -12.07 8.62 6.92
C ALA A 144 -12.98 7.62 6.19
N ASN A 145 -13.39 7.98 4.98
CA ASN A 145 -13.89 7.00 4.01
C ASN A 145 -12.71 6.20 3.45
N LEU A 146 -12.61 4.93 3.81
CA LEU A 146 -11.60 3.99 3.34
C LEU A 146 -12.21 3.02 2.34
N THR A 147 -11.46 2.68 1.29
CA THR A 147 -11.72 1.48 0.49
C THR A 147 -10.94 0.33 1.11
N CYS A 148 -11.67 -0.67 1.62
CA CYS A 148 -11.09 -1.85 2.25
C CYS A 148 -11.28 -3.07 1.35
N TYR A 149 -10.25 -3.92 1.32
CA TYR A 149 -10.23 -5.18 0.58
C TYR A 149 -10.18 -6.33 1.57
N GLN A 150 -10.76 -7.47 1.19
CA GLN A 150 -10.67 -8.69 2.01
C GLN A 150 -9.24 -9.26 1.96
N ASP A 151 -8.73 -9.67 3.12
CA ASP A 151 -7.42 -10.27 3.42
C ASP A 151 -7.68 -11.41 4.42
N ALA A 152 -8.25 -12.53 3.97
CA ALA A 152 -8.87 -13.49 4.90
C ALA A 152 -7.87 -14.39 5.66
N ASP A 153 -6.59 -14.42 5.26
CA ASP A 153 -5.52 -15.16 5.94
C ASP A 153 -4.53 -14.28 6.74
N GLY A 154 -4.64 -12.95 6.61
CA GLY A 154 -3.97 -11.96 7.45
C GLY A 154 -2.52 -11.68 7.06
N ASP A 155 -2.16 -11.86 5.80
CA ASP A 155 -0.80 -11.68 5.31
C ASP A 155 -0.48 -10.28 4.74
N THR A 156 -1.49 -9.40 4.71
CA THR A 156 -1.51 -8.00 4.23
C THR A 156 -1.66 -7.78 2.73
N TYR A 157 -1.67 -8.85 1.92
CA TYR A 157 -2.15 -8.81 0.54
C TYR A 157 -3.66 -9.05 0.51
N TYR A 158 -4.30 -8.83 -0.64
CA TYR A 158 -5.77 -8.83 -0.69
C TYR A 158 -6.38 -9.36 -1.99
N SER A 159 -7.57 -9.92 -1.88
CA SER A 159 -8.43 -10.22 -3.03
C SER A 159 -8.89 -8.95 -3.77
N THR A 160 -9.30 -9.09 -5.03
CA THR A 160 -9.84 -7.95 -5.82
C THR A 160 -11.22 -7.44 -5.35
N SER A 161 -11.82 -8.07 -4.34
CA SER A 161 -13.09 -7.65 -3.76
C SER A 161 -12.89 -6.51 -2.77
N SER A 162 -13.69 -5.46 -2.88
CA SER A 162 -13.61 -4.31 -1.99
C SER A 162 -14.97 -3.72 -1.65
N HIS A 163 -15.00 -3.01 -0.53
CA HIS A 163 -16.12 -2.19 -0.10
C HIS A 163 -15.61 -0.84 0.45
N SER A 164 -16.54 0.07 0.74
CA SER A 164 -16.22 1.37 1.35
C SER A 164 -16.74 1.39 2.78
N VAL A 165 -15.88 1.73 3.73
CA VAL A 165 -16.21 1.88 5.15
C VAL A 165 -15.80 3.26 5.66
N CYS A 166 -16.64 3.80 6.53
CA CYS A 166 -16.27 4.91 7.40
C CYS A 166 -15.45 4.34 8.57
N GLY A 167 -14.19 4.73 8.67
CA GLY A 167 -13.20 4.18 9.60
C GLY A 167 -12.18 5.22 10.06
N GLY A 168 -11.17 4.79 10.81
CA GLY A 168 -10.05 5.65 11.23
C GLY A 168 -8.93 5.67 10.17
N ALA A 169 -7.68 5.56 10.62
CA ALA A 169 -6.52 5.51 9.72
C ALA A 169 -6.38 4.19 8.93
N THR A 170 -7.09 3.12 9.34
CA THR A 170 -6.98 1.77 8.77
C THR A 170 -8.35 1.09 8.73
N CYS A 171 -8.47 0.05 7.90
CA CYS A 171 -9.61 -0.87 7.94
C CYS A 171 -9.75 -1.43 9.36
N ALA A 172 -10.98 -1.43 9.88
CA ALA A 172 -11.24 -1.72 11.29
C ALA A 172 -11.64 -3.20 11.55
N ALA A 173 -12.07 -3.91 10.52
CA ALA A 173 -12.37 -5.34 10.61
C ALA A 173 -11.09 -6.18 10.55
N ALA A 174 -11.07 -7.28 11.30
CA ALA A 174 -10.01 -8.28 11.18
C ALA A 174 -10.17 -9.03 9.86
N GLY A 175 -9.07 -9.19 9.12
CA GLY A 175 -9.06 -9.77 7.79
C GLY A 175 -9.43 -8.80 6.66
N GLU A 176 -9.10 -7.51 6.84
CA GLU A 176 -9.21 -6.49 5.80
C GLU A 176 -7.92 -5.65 5.71
N SER A 177 -7.52 -5.32 4.47
CA SER A 177 -6.34 -4.50 4.18
C SER A 177 -6.70 -3.32 3.26
N ALA A 178 -5.93 -2.23 3.37
CA ALA A 178 -5.97 -1.08 2.46
C ALA A 178 -4.73 -1.00 1.55
N THR A 179 -3.72 -1.88 1.73
CA THR A 179 -2.35 -1.69 1.22
C THR A 179 -1.50 -2.98 1.28
N VAL A 180 -0.86 -3.52 0.22
CA VAL A 180 -0.91 -3.23 -1.24
C VAL A 180 -0.54 -4.52 -2.02
N GLY A 181 -1.47 -5.07 -2.81
CA GLY A 181 -1.17 -6.06 -3.85
C GLY A 181 -2.21 -7.17 -3.95
N THR A 182 -2.52 -7.59 -5.18
CA THR A 182 -3.47 -8.69 -5.42
C THR A 182 -2.89 -10.01 -4.95
N ASP A 183 -3.54 -10.64 -3.98
CA ASP A 183 -3.22 -12.01 -3.60
C ASP A 183 -3.78 -13.01 -4.64
N CYS A 184 -2.99 -14.04 -4.94
CA CYS A 184 -3.39 -15.17 -5.76
C CYS A 184 -4.07 -16.29 -4.94
N CYS A 185 -4.05 -16.26 -3.61
CA CYS A 185 -4.81 -17.18 -2.76
C CYS A 185 -5.08 -16.63 -1.34
N ASP A 186 -6.14 -15.79 -1.21
CA ASP A 186 -6.62 -15.09 0.02
C ASP A 186 -7.05 -16.00 1.19
N THR A 187 -6.70 -17.28 1.16
CA THR A 187 -7.00 -18.27 2.21
C THR A 187 -5.76 -19.08 2.62
N ASP A 188 -4.57 -18.64 2.20
CA ASP A 188 -3.29 -19.24 2.53
C ASP A 188 -2.16 -18.20 2.57
N ASN A 189 -1.87 -17.70 3.78
CA ASN A 189 -0.84 -16.69 4.06
C ASN A 189 0.61 -17.05 3.67
N ARG A 190 0.83 -18.20 3.01
CA ARG A 190 2.08 -18.53 2.33
C ARG A 190 2.11 -17.95 0.93
N ALA A 191 0.98 -17.84 0.25
CA ALA A 191 0.85 -17.25 -1.08
C ALA A 191 0.90 -15.72 -0.97
N LYS A 192 1.80 -15.07 -1.70
CA LYS A 192 1.84 -13.60 -1.86
C LYS A 192 2.79 -13.16 -2.97
N PRO A 193 2.52 -12.01 -3.62
CA PRO A 193 3.47 -11.35 -4.53
C PRO A 193 4.90 -11.30 -3.98
N GLY A 194 5.80 -12.07 -4.62
CA GLY A 194 7.23 -12.09 -4.30
C GLY A 194 7.64 -13.02 -3.15
N GLN A 195 6.82 -13.99 -2.75
CA GLN A 195 7.23 -15.09 -1.85
C GLN A 195 8.54 -15.75 -2.34
N THR A 196 9.42 -16.11 -1.40
CA THR A 196 10.70 -16.77 -1.70
C THR A 196 10.82 -18.18 -1.13
N THR A 197 9.93 -18.57 -0.22
CA THR A 197 9.87 -19.90 0.38
C THR A 197 9.23 -20.90 -0.58
N TYR A 198 9.82 -22.10 -0.71
CA TYR A 198 9.24 -23.23 -1.42
C TYR A 198 8.50 -24.17 -0.45
N TYR A 199 7.36 -24.70 -0.86
CA TYR A 199 6.50 -25.56 -0.06
C TYR A 199 6.21 -26.90 -0.75
N THR A 200 6.19 -27.98 0.03
CA THR A 200 5.86 -29.34 -0.44
C THR A 200 4.36 -29.65 -0.40
N THR A 201 3.54 -28.76 0.16
CA THR A 201 2.07 -28.86 0.18
C THR A 201 1.47 -27.70 -0.61
N ALA A 202 0.46 -28.00 -1.43
CA ALA A 202 -0.26 -27.01 -2.22
C ALA A 202 -0.91 -25.91 -1.37
N ARG A 203 -1.30 -24.80 -2.01
CA ARG A 203 -2.07 -23.72 -1.37
C ARG A 203 -3.41 -24.24 -0.84
N THR A 204 -3.74 -23.84 0.38
CA THR A 204 -4.97 -24.15 1.09
C THR A 204 -6.15 -23.57 0.32
N THR A 205 -7.20 -24.37 0.11
CA THR A 205 -8.41 -24.04 -0.69
C THR A 205 -8.17 -23.80 -2.19
N CYS A 206 -7.22 -22.96 -2.60
CA CYS A 206 -6.99 -22.58 -3.99
C CYS A 206 -6.25 -23.65 -4.81
N GLY A 207 -5.46 -24.51 -4.15
CA GLY A 207 -4.61 -25.50 -4.82
C GLY A 207 -3.47 -24.88 -5.64
N GLY A 208 -2.71 -25.75 -6.32
CA GLY A 208 -1.48 -25.36 -7.02
C GLY A 208 -0.37 -24.89 -6.08
N TYR A 209 0.73 -24.44 -6.68
CA TYR A 209 1.98 -24.12 -6.00
C TYR A 209 2.60 -22.77 -6.38
N ASP A 210 1.91 -21.92 -7.15
CA ASP A 210 2.27 -20.51 -7.34
C ASP A 210 2.07 -19.74 -6.02
N PHE A 211 3.04 -19.84 -5.12
CA PHE A 211 3.06 -19.15 -3.83
C PHE A 211 3.62 -17.74 -3.96
N ASN A 212 4.32 -17.42 -5.05
CA ASN A 212 4.87 -16.08 -5.27
C ASN A 212 3.99 -15.14 -6.13
N CYS A 213 2.83 -15.64 -6.56
CA CYS A 213 1.80 -14.96 -7.35
C CYS A 213 2.31 -14.39 -8.68
N ASN A 214 3.20 -15.13 -9.36
CA ASN A 214 3.75 -14.75 -10.67
C ASN A 214 3.12 -15.50 -11.86
N SER A 215 2.13 -16.37 -11.62
CA SER A 215 1.49 -17.25 -12.61
C SER A 215 2.40 -18.35 -13.20
N SER A 216 3.44 -18.74 -12.47
CA SER A 216 4.38 -19.83 -12.75
C SER A 216 4.55 -20.69 -11.49
N GLU A 217 4.83 -21.99 -11.67
CA GLU A 217 5.16 -22.89 -10.57
C GLU A 217 6.66 -23.24 -10.67
N GLU A 218 7.48 -22.64 -9.81
CA GLU A 218 8.92 -22.91 -9.76
C GLU A 218 9.25 -24.06 -8.81
N GLN A 219 10.14 -24.95 -9.24
CA GLN A 219 10.53 -26.16 -8.51
C GLN A 219 11.88 -25.99 -7.78
N GLN A 220 11.96 -26.42 -6.51
CA GLN A 220 13.21 -26.59 -5.75
C GLN A 220 13.31 -27.98 -5.11
N GLU A 221 14.47 -28.62 -5.26
CA GLU A 221 14.77 -29.90 -4.61
C GLU A 221 14.89 -29.70 -3.09
N THR A 222 13.93 -30.23 -2.32
CA THR A 222 13.98 -30.23 -0.86
C THR A 222 14.61 -31.51 -0.32
N GLY A 223 15.94 -31.52 -0.28
CA GLY A 223 16.73 -32.58 0.35
C GLY A 223 18.16 -32.12 0.62
N ASN A 224 18.74 -32.56 1.74
CA ASN A 224 20.19 -32.45 1.95
C ASN A 224 20.87 -33.42 0.98
N VAL A 225 21.35 -32.92 -0.16
CA VAL A 225 22.29 -33.67 -1.01
C VAL A 225 23.53 -33.93 -0.16
N ILE A 226 23.82 -35.20 0.13
CA ILE A 226 24.98 -35.55 0.94
C ILE A 226 26.17 -35.51 -0.02
N LEU A 227 26.92 -34.41 0.02
CA LEU A 227 28.07 -34.13 -0.83
C LEU A 227 29.17 -35.22 -0.75
N GLY A 228 28.95 -36.32 -1.45
CA GLY A 228 29.91 -37.38 -1.74
C GLY A 228 30.56 -37.11 -3.09
N THR A 229 31.80 -36.61 -3.08
CA THR A 229 32.54 -36.34 -4.32
C THR A 229 32.98 -37.63 -5.00
N CYS A 230 32.44 -37.94 -6.19
CA CYS A 230 32.97 -39.00 -7.06
C CYS A 230 32.98 -38.58 -8.54
N THR A 231 34.01 -39.03 -9.27
CA THR A 231 34.28 -38.63 -10.65
C THR A 231 33.87 -39.68 -11.69
N SER A 232 33.24 -39.21 -12.76
CA SER A 232 33.12 -39.79 -14.12
C SER A 232 32.05 -40.86 -14.45
N ASN A 233 31.11 -40.40 -15.31
CA ASN A 233 30.50 -41.03 -16.51
C ASN A 233 29.90 -42.46 -16.47
N GLY A 234 28.58 -42.52 -16.65
CA GLY A 234 27.86 -43.68 -17.19
C GLY A 234 26.32 -43.56 -17.06
N SER A 235 25.64 -43.23 -18.16
CA SER A 235 24.18 -43.16 -18.39
C SER A 235 23.28 -43.99 -17.43
N ALA A 236 22.14 -43.50 -16.91
CA ALA A 236 21.13 -42.70 -17.63
C ALA A 236 20.20 -41.86 -16.69
N CYS A 237 20.76 -41.04 -15.81
CA CYS A 237 19.97 -40.05 -15.06
C CYS A 237 19.77 -38.78 -15.90
N VAL A 238 18.66 -38.06 -15.70
CA VAL A 238 18.52 -36.67 -16.17
C VAL A 238 19.32 -35.78 -15.21
N PHE A 239 20.63 -35.70 -15.44
CA PHE A 239 21.51 -34.88 -14.62
C PHE A 239 21.19 -33.39 -14.84
N GLY A 240 20.61 -32.76 -13.82
CA GLY A 240 20.70 -31.30 -13.66
C GLY A 240 22.18 -30.93 -13.66
N GLY A 241 22.58 -30.02 -14.55
CA GLY A 241 23.98 -29.92 -14.98
C GLY A 241 24.98 -29.65 -13.86
N GLY A 242 25.69 -30.69 -13.39
CA GLY A 242 26.75 -30.52 -12.39
C GLY A 242 27.09 -31.70 -11.49
N GLY A 243 27.21 -32.93 -12.01
CA GLY A 243 27.95 -34.04 -11.37
C GLY A 243 27.42 -34.61 -10.04
N ASN A 244 26.33 -34.08 -9.50
CA ASN A 244 25.63 -34.60 -8.33
C ASN A 244 24.44 -35.48 -8.75
N GLY A 245 23.69 -36.00 -7.78
CA GLY A 245 22.59 -36.97 -8.00
C GLY A 245 21.45 -36.51 -8.92
N GLY A 246 20.47 -37.40 -9.11
CA GLY A 246 19.30 -37.10 -9.93
C GLY A 246 18.13 -38.05 -9.73
N TRP A 247 16.96 -37.61 -10.19
CA TRP A 247 15.71 -38.36 -10.14
C TRP A 247 15.72 -39.60 -11.02
N THR A 248 15.13 -40.69 -10.54
CA THR A 248 14.90 -41.88 -11.36
C THR A 248 13.76 -41.63 -12.34
N GLY A 249 14.09 -41.45 -13.63
CA GLY A 249 13.11 -41.15 -14.67
C GLY A 249 12.89 -39.65 -14.85
N SER A 250 11.70 -39.15 -14.49
CA SER A 250 11.32 -37.74 -14.62
C SER A 250 11.30 -37.03 -13.27
N VAL A 251 11.63 -35.73 -13.26
CA VAL A 251 11.44 -34.86 -12.10
C VAL A 251 9.97 -34.93 -11.63
N PRO A 252 9.70 -35.22 -10.35
CA PRO A 252 8.34 -35.26 -9.83
C PRO A 252 7.67 -33.88 -9.91
N GLY A 253 6.36 -33.86 -10.20
CA GLY A 253 5.56 -32.65 -10.09
C GLY A 253 5.46 -32.16 -8.64
N CYS A 254 5.13 -30.88 -8.45
CA CYS A 254 5.06 -30.23 -7.15
C CYS A 254 4.29 -31.04 -6.08
N GLY A 255 4.90 -31.18 -4.90
CA GLY A 255 4.38 -31.95 -3.77
C GLY A 255 4.39 -33.47 -3.91
N ASN A 256 4.86 -34.02 -5.03
CA ASN A 256 5.08 -35.45 -5.17
C ASN A 256 6.49 -35.82 -4.72
N SER A 257 6.64 -37.02 -4.15
CA SER A 257 7.94 -37.64 -3.91
C SER A 257 8.28 -38.59 -5.07
N ALA A 258 9.54 -38.64 -5.45
CA ALA A 258 10.08 -39.68 -6.31
C ALA A 258 11.44 -40.15 -5.75
N GLU A 259 11.96 -41.25 -6.30
CA GLU A 259 13.28 -41.74 -5.90
C GLU A 259 14.37 -40.84 -6.51
N TYR A 260 15.23 -40.31 -5.65
CA TYR A 260 16.41 -39.55 -6.00
C TYR A 260 17.66 -40.38 -5.67
N GLN A 261 18.48 -40.62 -6.68
CA GLN A 261 19.74 -41.34 -6.55
C GLN A 261 20.87 -40.33 -6.35
N ASP A 262 21.38 -40.25 -5.12
CA ASP A 262 22.60 -39.50 -4.83
C ASP A 262 23.81 -40.20 -5.50
N GLY A 263 24.83 -39.41 -5.86
CA GLY A 263 25.91 -39.76 -6.81
C GLY A 263 26.94 -40.79 -6.31
N GLY A 264 26.50 -41.96 -5.87
CA GLY A 264 27.31 -42.99 -5.23
C GLY A 264 27.20 -44.38 -5.89
N CYS A 265 27.55 -44.50 -7.18
CA CYS A 265 27.67 -45.80 -7.86
C CYS A 265 28.96 -45.86 -8.69
N CYS A 266 29.93 -46.68 -8.26
CA CYS A 266 31.07 -47.03 -9.10
C CYS A 266 30.62 -47.89 -10.28
N PRO A 267 30.87 -47.49 -11.54
CA PRO A 267 30.53 -48.29 -12.71
C PRO A 267 31.60 -49.36 -12.95
N TYR A 268 31.69 -50.34 -12.05
CA TYR A 268 32.40 -51.59 -12.34
C TYR A 268 31.41 -52.67 -12.71
N SER A 269 31.38 -53.02 -13.99
CA SER A 269 30.98 -54.34 -14.44
C SER A 269 31.72 -55.40 -13.61
N ALA A 270 31.01 -56.47 -13.21
CA ALA A 270 31.39 -57.39 -12.13
C ALA A 270 32.63 -58.30 -12.39
N GLY A 271 33.58 -57.87 -13.22
CA GLY A 271 34.87 -58.50 -13.47
C GLY A 271 36.10 -57.69 -13.04
N ASP A 272 36.00 -56.36 -12.89
CA ASP A 272 37.17 -55.47 -12.79
C ASP A 272 37.31 -54.71 -11.45
N CYS A 273 36.87 -55.30 -10.34
CA CYS A 273 37.35 -54.83 -9.03
C CYS A 273 38.81 -55.30 -8.82
N PRO A 274 39.83 -54.41 -8.80
CA PRO A 274 41.15 -54.80 -8.35
C PRO A 274 41.05 -55.30 -6.90
N SER A 275 41.82 -56.34 -6.59
CA SER A 275 41.78 -57.08 -5.32
C SER A 275 41.66 -56.18 -4.09
N ALA A 276 40.82 -56.59 -3.13
CA ALA A 276 40.22 -55.80 -2.04
C ALA A 276 41.19 -55.27 -0.95
N GLY A 277 42.35 -54.74 -1.32
CA GLY A 277 43.44 -54.31 -0.42
C GLY A 277 43.88 -52.85 -0.53
N GLN A 278 43.36 -52.04 -1.46
CA GLN A 278 43.79 -50.63 -1.63
C GLN A 278 42.80 -49.56 -1.16
N TYR A 279 41.52 -49.88 -0.95
CA TYR A 279 40.52 -48.95 -0.42
C TYR A 279 39.64 -49.64 0.61
N PRO A 280 39.89 -49.47 1.94
CA PRO A 280 39.15 -50.16 3.00
C PRO A 280 37.65 -49.80 3.11
N ASN A 281 37.20 -48.87 2.27
CA ASN A 281 35.91 -48.18 2.39
C ASN A 281 34.95 -48.53 1.23
N CYS A 282 35.41 -49.25 0.21
CA CYS A 282 34.56 -49.69 -0.92
C CYS A 282 33.75 -50.92 -0.55
N SER A 283 32.73 -50.73 0.28
CA SER A 283 31.68 -51.72 0.52
C SER A 283 30.79 -51.84 -0.72
N VAL A 284 30.67 -53.05 -1.28
CA VAL A 284 29.74 -53.32 -2.38
C VAL A 284 28.31 -53.33 -1.81
N GLY A 285 27.53 -52.30 -2.15
CA GLY A 285 26.12 -52.18 -1.74
C GLY A 285 25.86 -50.95 -0.88
N GLY A 286 25.26 -49.93 -1.49
CA GLY A 286 24.98 -48.65 -0.83
C GLY A 286 24.44 -47.60 -1.79
N GLN A 287 23.44 -47.95 -2.61
CA GLN A 287 22.64 -46.93 -3.28
C GLN A 287 21.87 -46.18 -2.19
N TYR A 288 22.28 -44.94 -1.90
CA TYR A 288 21.53 -44.05 -1.03
C TYR A 288 20.36 -43.46 -1.82
N THR A 289 19.30 -44.25 -1.93
CA THR A 289 18.03 -43.80 -2.46
C THR A 289 17.34 -42.98 -1.37
N SER A 290 17.00 -41.74 -1.70
CA SER A 290 16.14 -40.91 -0.87
C SER A 290 14.85 -40.64 -1.65
N ASN A 291 13.75 -40.41 -0.94
CA ASN A 291 12.48 -40.03 -1.56
C ASN A 291 12.13 -38.58 -1.20
N PRO A 292 12.94 -37.57 -1.59
CA PRO A 292 12.61 -36.18 -1.33
C PRO A 292 11.33 -35.80 -2.07
N THR A 293 10.51 -34.97 -1.43
CA THR A 293 9.35 -34.35 -2.07
C THR A 293 9.81 -33.12 -2.84
N GLN A 294 9.25 -32.87 -4.02
CA GLN A 294 9.48 -31.61 -4.74
C GLN A 294 8.77 -30.46 -4.04
N ALA A 295 9.50 -29.46 -3.56
CA ALA A 295 8.91 -28.21 -3.09
C ALA A 295 8.75 -27.23 -4.26
N CYS A 296 7.70 -26.42 -4.21
CA CYS A 296 7.40 -25.43 -5.25
C CYS A 296 6.95 -24.08 -4.67
N ARG A 297 7.07 -23.02 -5.47
CA ARG A 297 6.58 -21.67 -5.16
C ARG A 297 6.14 -20.92 -6.41
#